data_AF-A0A1B0DA02-F1
#
_entry.id   AF-A0A1B0DA02-F1
#
_cell.length_a   1.000
_cell.length_b   1.000
_cell.length_c   1.000
_cell.angle_alpha   90.00
_cell.angle_beta   90.00
_cell.angle_gamma   90.00
#
_symmetry.space_group_name_H-M   'P 1'
#
loop_
_entity.id
_entity.type
_entity.pdbx_description
1 polymer ?
#
loop_
_entity_poly.entity_id
_entity_poly.type
_entity_poly.pdbx_seq_one_letter_code
_entity_poly.pdbx_strand_id
1 'polypeptide(L)'
;TSSSLGISFADSHNCTILLAFSLVGKATGIVTNTRITHATPATAYARSADREWESTAPEGCDDVAKQLIHGDVGSKIKVILGGGWREFVPKSVADAEGNSGFRTDNRNLIEEWLNLRRQNNANGVYVTTRVRFVTRVFTVFTFYVGYAFDKRLS
;
A
#
# COMPACT_ATOMS: atom_id res chain seq x y z
N THR A 1 -33.49 5.92 -29.67
CA THR A 1 -33.63 6.49 -28.32
C THR A 1 -33.02 5.55 -27.32
N SER A 2 -32.19 6.10 -26.42
CA SER A 2 -31.53 5.48 -25.26
C SER A 2 -30.40 4.46 -25.48
N SER A 3 -29.20 5.00 -25.64
CA SER A 3 -27.93 4.37 -25.29
C SER A 3 -27.75 4.44 -23.77
N SER A 4 -28.12 3.39 -23.04
CA SER A 4 -27.74 3.24 -21.65
C SER A 4 -26.27 2.82 -21.60
N LEU A 5 -25.37 3.80 -21.43
CA LEU A 5 -24.04 3.56 -20.86
C LEU A 5 -24.26 3.12 -19.40
N GLY A 6 -24.57 1.83 -19.24
CA GLY A 6 -24.55 1.17 -17.95
C GLY A 6 -23.12 1.13 -17.48
N ILE A 7 -22.70 2.18 -16.77
CA ILE A 7 -21.67 2.04 -15.76
C ILE A 7 -22.31 1.11 -14.74
N SER A 8 -22.06 -0.19 -14.87
CA SER A 8 -22.43 -1.15 -13.84
C SER A 8 -21.74 -0.67 -12.56
N PHE A 9 -22.55 -0.19 -11.63
CA PHE A 9 -22.14 0.08 -10.26
C PHE A 9 -21.92 -1.30 -9.62
N ALA A 10 -20.83 -1.95 -10.01
CA ALA A 10 -20.41 -3.22 -9.44
C ALA A 10 -19.92 -2.94 -8.02
N ASP A 11 -20.73 -3.40 -7.07
CA ASP A 11 -20.50 -3.44 -5.63
C ASP A 11 -20.57 -2.10 -4.86
N SER A 12 -21.69 -1.89 -4.17
CA SER A 12 -21.97 -0.77 -3.26
C SER A 12 -21.05 -0.69 -2.02
N HIS A 13 -20.04 -1.55 -1.92
CA HIS A 13 -19.19 -1.70 -0.73
C HIS A 13 -17.79 -1.07 -0.85
N ASN A 14 -17.42 -0.53 -2.02
CA ASN A 14 -16.08 -0.01 -2.31
C ASN A 14 -16.07 1.47 -2.77
N CYS A 15 -16.82 2.36 -2.11
CA CYS A 15 -16.80 3.79 -2.45
C CYS A 15 -15.61 4.53 -1.80
N THR A 16 -14.43 4.45 -2.43
CA THR A 16 -13.33 5.40 -2.12
C THR A 16 -13.08 6.34 -3.30
N ILE A 17 -12.63 7.56 -3.00
CA ILE A 17 -12.31 8.56 -4.04
C ILE A 17 -11.18 8.08 -4.96
N LEU A 18 -10.22 7.30 -4.43
CA LEU A 18 -9.16 6.68 -5.22
C LEU A 18 -9.71 5.64 -6.19
N LEU A 19 -10.72 4.86 -5.79
CA LEU A 19 -11.36 3.93 -6.71
C LEU A 19 -12.09 4.68 -7.82
N ALA A 20 -12.86 5.71 -7.48
CA ALA A 20 -13.59 6.52 -8.47
C ALA A 20 -12.63 7.10 -9.52
N PHE A 21 -11.50 7.68 -9.08
CA PHE A 21 -10.47 8.18 -9.99
C PHE A 21 -9.82 7.08 -10.82
N SER A 22 -9.55 5.93 -10.22
CA SER A 22 -8.99 4.79 -10.95
C SER A 22 -9.94 4.23 -12.01
N LEU A 23 -11.25 4.23 -11.76
CA LEU A 23 -12.27 3.75 -12.71
C LEU A 23 -12.40 4.67 -13.93
N VAL A 24 -12.17 5.98 -13.77
CA VAL A 24 -12.13 6.95 -14.88
C VAL A 24 -10.74 7.08 -15.52
N GLY A 25 -9.83 6.13 -15.24
CA GLY A 25 -8.49 6.08 -15.84
C GLY A 25 -7.52 7.17 -15.37
N LYS A 26 -7.82 7.87 -14.27
CA LYS A 26 -6.93 8.90 -13.70
C LYS A 26 -5.88 8.25 -12.79
N ALA A 27 -4.69 8.84 -12.77
CA ALA A 27 -3.61 8.41 -11.88
C ALA A 27 -3.94 8.78 -10.43
N THR A 28 -3.66 7.86 -9.50
CA THR A 28 -3.92 8.02 -8.07
C THR A 28 -2.65 7.81 -7.25
N GLY A 29 -2.57 8.51 -6.11
CA GLY A 29 -1.44 8.39 -5.21
C GLY A 29 -1.79 8.76 -3.77
N ILE A 30 -1.01 8.22 -2.83
CA ILE A 30 -1.10 8.49 -1.40
C ILE A 30 0.28 8.93 -0.91
N VAL A 31 0.32 10.02 -0.15
CA VAL A 31 1.53 10.54 0.49
C VAL A 31 1.23 10.79 1.96
N THR A 32 2.04 10.23 2.85
CA THR A 32 1.93 10.44 4.29
C THR A 32 3.31 10.45 4.95
N ASN A 33 3.42 11.11 6.10
CA ASN A 33 4.58 11.00 6.99
C ASN A 33 4.43 9.86 8.01
N THR A 34 3.26 9.22 8.07
CA THR A 34 2.97 8.08 8.97
C THR A 34 3.19 6.74 8.25
N ARG A 35 2.90 5.61 8.92
CA ARG A 35 2.85 4.31 8.25
C ARG A 35 1.74 4.33 7.19
N ILE A 36 2.00 3.81 6.00
CA ILE A 36 0.96 3.76 4.95
C ILE A 36 -0.24 2.88 5.33
N THR A 37 -0.02 1.95 6.26
CA THR A 37 -1.01 1.06 6.88
C THR A 37 -1.75 1.68 8.06
N HIS A 38 -1.34 2.87 8.52
CA HIS A 38 -2.04 3.57 9.60
C HIS A 38 -3.48 3.91 9.19
N ALA A 39 -4.37 4.06 10.16
CA ALA A 39 -5.80 4.25 9.92
C ALA A 39 -6.12 5.34 8.87
N THR A 40 -5.49 6.52 9.00
CA THR A 40 -5.75 7.68 8.12
C THR A 40 -5.42 7.42 6.64
N PRO A 41 -4.23 6.93 6.26
CA PRO A 41 -3.97 6.54 4.87
C PRO A 41 -4.72 5.26 4.47
N ALA A 42 -4.92 4.31 5.38
CA ALA A 42 -5.59 3.04 5.10
C ALA A 42 -7.04 3.21 4.64
N THR A 43 -7.79 4.17 5.18
CA THR A 43 -9.19 4.42 4.78
C THR A 43 -9.36 4.74 3.29
N ALA A 44 -8.28 5.15 2.60
CA ALA A 44 -8.35 5.48 1.18
C ALA A 44 -8.37 4.24 0.27
N TYR A 45 -7.86 3.08 0.74
CA TYR A 45 -7.65 1.90 -0.09
C TYR A 45 -8.02 0.56 0.56
N ALA A 46 -8.05 0.49 1.88
CA ALA A 46 -8.31 -0.73 2.64
C ALA A 46 -9.62 -0.64 3.40
N ARG A 47 -10.20 -1.80 3.67
CA ARG A 47 -11.39 -1.98 4.49
C ARG A 47 -11.12 -3.10 5.47
N SER A 48 -11.06 -2.74 6.74
CA SER A 48 -10.84 -3.67 7.84
C SER A 48 -11.88 -3.41 8.92
N ALA A 49 -12.29 -4.45 9.64
CA ALA A 49 -13.13 -4.30 10.83
C ALA A 49 -12.35 -3.67 12.00
N ASP A 50 -11.02 -3.83 11.99
CA ASP A 50 -10.13 -3.25 12.98
C ASP A 50 -8.97 -2.52 12.30
N ARG A 51 -8.72 -1.29 12.76
CA ARG A 51 -7.62 -0.44 12.29
C ARG A 51 -6.24 -0.98 12.67
N GLU A 52 -6.15 -1.85 13.68
CA GLU A 52 -4.88 -2.43 14.13
C GLU A 52 -4.46 -3.66 13.31
N TRP A 53 -5.29 -4.13 12.37
CA TRP A 53 -4.94 -5.22 11.44
C TRP A 53 -4.03 -4.73 10.30
N GLU A 54 -2.94 -4.04 10.66
CA GLU A 54 -2.00 -3.44 9.72
C GLU A 54 -1.24 -4.51 8.91
N SER A 55 -0.70 -5.52 9.58
CA SER A 55 0.12 -6.59 9.00
C SER A 55 -0.36 -8.02 9.27
N THR A 56 -1.31 -8.19 10.19
CA THR A 56 -1.91 -9.49 10.54
C THR A 56 -3.40 -9.28 10.80
N ALA A 57 -4.23 -10.15 10.23
CA ALA A 57 -5.66 -10.20 10.43
C ALA A 57 -6.10 -11.63 10.80
N PRO A 58 -7.29 -11.82 11.37
CA PRO A 58 -7.86 -13.15 11.60
C PRO A 58 -7.99 -13.96 10.31
N GLU A 59 -8.06 -15.28 10.45
CA GLU A 59 -8.24 -16.18 9.31
C GLU A 59 -9.51 -15.84 8.52
N GLY A 60 -9.38 -15.80 7.19
CA GLY A 60 -10.45 -15.37 6.29
C GLY A 60 -10.57 -13.85 6.09
N CYS A 61 -9.76 -13.05 6.77
CA CYS A 61 -9.68 -11.60 6.56
C CYS A 61 -8.32 -11.19 5.96
N ASP A 62 -8.33 -10.16 5.12
CA ASP A 62 -7.11 -9.58 4.57
C ASP A 62 -6.63 -8.41 5.43
N ASP A 63 -5.36 -8.43 5.83
CA ASP A 63 -4.71 -7.31 6.51
C ASP A 63 -4.57 -6.08 5.59
N VAL A 64 -4.42 -4.90 6.20
CA VAL A 64 -4.34 -3.62 5.46
C VAL A 64 -3.17 -3.62 4.47
N ALA A 65 -2.00 -4.15 4.85
CA ALA A 65 -0.84 -4.23 3.96
C ALA A 65 -1.10 -5.14 2.75
N LYS A 66 -1.77 -6.29 2.94
CA LYS A 66 -2.18 -7.19 1.86
C LYS A 66 -3.18 -6.50 0.92
N GLN A 67 -4.15 -5.76 1.45
CA GLN A 67 -5.11 -4.99 0.65
C GLN A 67 -4.43 -3.88 -0.16
N LEU A 68 -3.34 -3.30 0.34
CA LEU A 68 -2.57 -2.31 -0.43
C LEU A 68 -1.96 -2.91 -1.71
N ILE A 69 -1.44 -4.15 -1.63
CA ILE A 69 -0.75 -4.79 -2.76
C ILE A 69 -1.70 -5.53 -3.69
N HIS A 70 -2.65 -6.28 -3.12
CA HIS A 70 -3.52 -7.21 -3.84
C HIS A 70 -4.98 -6.75 -3.93
N GLY A 71 -5.38 -5.73 -3.16
CA GLY A 71 -6.77 -5.26 -3.13
C GLY A 71 -7.16 -4.47 -4.38
N ASP A 72 -8.48 -4.34 -4.57
CA ASP A 72 -9.08 -3.72 -5.76
C ASP A 72 -8.74 -2.25 -5.97
N VAL A 73 -8.48 -1.53 -4.86
CA VAL A 73 -8.10 -0.11 -4.88
C VAL A 73 -6.59 0.03 -4.78
N GLY A 74 -5.98 -0.61 -3.77
CA GLY A 74 -4.55 -0.50 -3.47
C GLY A 74 -3.65 -0.84 -4.65
N SER A 75 -3.92 -1.96 -5.32
CA SER A 75 -3.12 -2.44 -6.46
C SER A 75 -3.07 -1.47 -7.65
N LYS A 76 -4.07 -0.61 -7.77
CA LYS A 76 -4.22 0.37 -8.86
C LYS A 76 -3.51 1.69 -8.58
N ILE A 77 -3.12 1.94 -7.33
CA ILE A 77 -2.41 3.15 -6.94
C ILE A 77 -1.05 3.20 -7.64
N LYS A 78 -0.73 4.36 -8.20
CA LYS A 78 0.51 4.57 -8.97
C LYS A 78 1.64 5.08 -8.09
N VAL A 79 1.33 5.88 -7.08
CA VAL A 79 2.34 6.47 -6.20
C VAL A 79 1.96 6.25 -4.75
N ILE A 80 2.82 5.59 -3.99
CA ILE A 80 2.63 5.36 -2.56
C ILE A 80 3.88 5.84 -1.87
N LEU A 81 3.76 6.92 -1.08
CA LEU A 81 4.85 7.49 -0.29
C LEU A 81 4.44 7.43 1.19
N GLY A 82 5.19 6.71 2.01
CA GLY A 82 4.89 6.63 3.45
C GLY A 82 5.91 5.81 4.23
N GLY A 83 5.74 5.67 5.55
CA GLY A 83 6.53 4.75 6.36
C GLY A 83 5.90 3.36 6.45
N GLY A 84 6.35 2.56 7.41
CA GLY A 84 5.71 1.28 7.75
C GLY A 84 6.30 0.05 7.06
N TRP A 85 7.55 0.10 6.60
CA TRP A 85 8.24 -1.02 5.95
C TRP A 85 8.07 -2.36 6.69
N ARG A 86 8.18 -2.33 8.02
CA ARG A 86 8.02 -3.50 8.90
C ARG A 86 6.69 -4.23 8.74
N GLU A 87 5.62 -3.57 8.32
CA GLU A 87 4.30 -4.20 8.12
C GLU A 87 4.23 -5.06 6.85
N PHE A 88 5.19 -4.92 5.94
CA PHE A 88 5.21 -5.57 4.63
C PHE A 88 6.19 -6.74 4.53
N VAL A 89 7.01 -6.96 5.55
CA VAL A 89 8.07 -7.97 5.56
C VAL A 89 7.93 -8.89 6.77
N PRO A 90 8.39 -10.15 6.65
CA PRO A 90 8.27 -11.11 7.74
C PRO A 90 9.30 -10.85 8.84
N LYS A 91 9.02 -11.37 10.04
CA LYS A 91 9.94 -11.28 11.20
C LYS A 91 11.35 -11.80 10.94
N SER A 92 11.52 -12.68 9.95
CA SER A 92 12.81 -13.23 9.52
C SER A 92 13.68 -12.23 8.75
N VAL A 93 13.11 -11.13 8.26
CA VAL A 93 13.82 -10.07 7.52
C VAL A 93 14.06 -8.88 8.44
N ALA A 94 15.30 -8.39 8.46
CA ALA A 94 15.70 -7.20 9.21
C ALA A 94 16.17 -6.09 8.26
N ASP A 95 15.98 -4.83 8.67
CA ASP A 95 16.57 -3.67 7.98
C ASP A 95 18.07 -3.53 8.28
N ALA A 96 18.69 -2.49 7.72
CA ALA A 96 20.11 -2.21 7.93
C ALA A 96 20.44 -1.85 9.39
N GLU A 97 19.43 -1.40 10.13
CA GLU A 97 19.49 -1.02 11.53
C GLU A 97 19.17 -2.20 12.47
N GLY A 98 18.84 -3.38 11.94
CA GLY A 98 18.55 -4.60 12.70
C GLY A 98 17.11 -4.72 13.20
N ASN A 99 16.19 -3.85 12.77
CA ASN A 99 14.77 -3.97 13.10
C ASN A 99 14.11 -5.03 12.23
N SER A 100 13.43 -5.98 12.87
CA SER A 100 12.68 -7.04 12.18
C SER A 100 11.32 -6.57 11.66
N GLY A 101 10.83 -7.24 10.62
CA GLY A 101 9.45 -7.15 10.17
C GLY A 101 8.43 -7.61 11.23
N PHE A 102 7.16 -7.30 10.99
CA PHE A 102 6.05 -7.66 11.87
C PHE A 102 5.16 -8.76 11.31
N ARG A 103 5.25 -9.08 10.01
CA ARG A 103 4.40 -10.12 9.43
C ARG A 103 4.70 -11.49 10.02
N THR A 104 3.63 -12.22 10.33
CA THR A 104 3.66 -13.56 10.94
C THR A 104 3.44 -14.68 9.91
N ASP A 105 3.00 -14.34 8.70
CA ASP A 105 2.70 -15.28 7.61
C ASP A 105 3.92 -15.63 6.72
N ASN A 106 5.11 -15.19 7.14
CA ASN A 106 6.38 -15.36 6.42
C ASN A 106 6.38 -14.81 4.98
N ARG A 107 5.49 -13.86 4.66
CA ARG A 107 5.40 -13.26 3.32
C ARG A 107 6.13 -11.93 3.23
N ASN A 108 6.78 -11.70 2.10
CA ASN A 108 7.38 -10.41 1.77
C ASN A 108 6.54 -9.72 0.69
N LEU A 109 5.64 -8.84 1.12
CA LEU A 109 4.70 -8.15 0.24
C LEU A 109 5.39 -7.16 -0.71
N ILE A 110 6.59 -6.68 -0.37
CA ILE A 110 7.37 -5.79 -1.25
C ILE A 110 7.88 -6.57 -2.46
N GLU A 111 8.40 -7.76 -2.22
CA GLU A 111 8.84 -8.67 -3.30
C GLU A 111 7.66 -9.13 -4.14
N GLU A 112 6.54 -9.48 -3.51
CA GLU A 112 5.31 -9.83 -4.22
C GLU A 112 4.85 -8.69 -5.14
N TRP A 113 4.85 -7.45 -4.65
CA TRP A 113 4.49 -6.28 -5.45
C TRP A 113 5.43 -6.09 -6.65
N LEU A 114 6.74 -6.20 -6.45
CA LEU A 114 7.73 -6.12 -7.52
C LEU A 114 7.52 -7.24 -8.56
N ASN A 115 7.23 -8.45 -8.10
CA ASN A 115 6.95 -9.59 -8.98
C ASN A 115 5.67 -9.35 -9.81
N LEU A 116 4.60 -8.87 -9.19
CA LEU A 116 3.37 -8.51 -9.89
C LEU A 116 3.61 -7.42 -10.95
N ARG A 117 4.43 -6.42 -10.65
CA ARG A 117 4.78 -5.37 -11.62
C ARG A 117 5.55 -5.94 -12.81
N ARG A 118 6.53 -6.82 -12.57
CA ARG A 118 7.27 -7.51 -13.65
C ARG A 118 6.34 -8.37 -14.52
N GLN A 119 5.46 -9.15 -13.90
CA GLN A 119 4.50 -10.01 -14.61
C GLN A 119 3.54 -9.21 -15.49
N ASN A 120 3.08 -8.05 -15.01
CA ASN A 120 2.18 -7.17 -15.75
C ASN A 120 2.90 -6.24 -16.74
N ASN A 121 4.19 -6.47 -17.02
CA ASN A 121 5.05 -5.61 -17.84
C ASN A 121 4.96 -4.12 -17.45
N ALA A 122 4.80 -3.86 -16.15
CA ALA A 122 4.65 -2.54 -15.58
C ALA A 122 5.93 -2.13 -14.87
N ASN A 123 6.43 -0.93 -15.16
CA ASN A 123 7.58 -0.37 -14.43
C ASN A 123 7.17 -0.04 -13.00
N GLY A 124 7.80 -0.71 -12.03
CA GLY A 124 7.65 -0.44 -10.60
C GLY A 124 9.01 -0.21 -9.96
N VAL A 125 9.15 0.89 -9.22
CA VAL A 125 10.38 1.20 -8.50
C VAL A 125 10.08 1.25 -7.01
N TYR A 126 10.83 0.46 -6.25
CA TYR A 126 10.85 0.49 -4.80
C TYR A 126 12.05 1.31 -4.31
N VAL A 127 11.79 2.34 -3.50
CA VAL A 127 12.82 3.27 -3.02
C VAL A 127 12.72 3.43 -1.50
N THR A 128 13.86 3.31 -0.82
CA THR A 128 13.98 3.43 0.66
C THR A 128 14.81 4.62 1.13
N THR A 129 15.73 5.13 0.30
CA THR A 129 16.69 6.18 0.69
C THR A 129 16.37 7.52 0.00
N ARG A 130 16.53 8.62 0.74
CA ARG A 130 16.35 10.00 0.24
C ARG A 130 17.15 10.30 -1.03
N VAL A 131 18.38 9.80 -1.12
CA VAL A 131 19.28 10.05 -2.26
C VAL A 131 18.74 9.46 -3.57
N ARG A 132 18.00 8.34 -3.51
CA ARG A 132 17.46 7.68 -4.70
C ARG A 132 16.13 8.29 -5.18
N PHE A 133 15.47 9.13 -4.36
CA PHE A 133 14.17 9.73 -4.68
C PHE A 133 14.27 10.89 -5.69
N VAL A 134 15.36 11.67 -5.63
CA VAL A 134 15.52 12.87 -6.48
C VAL A 134 15.79 12.53 -7.95
N THR A 135 16.13 11.29 -8.27
CA THR A 135 16.69 10.93 -9.60
C THR A 135 15.72 10.21 -10.54
N ARG A 136 14.54 9.74 -10.11
CA ARG A 136 13.63 8.97 -10.99
C ARG A 136 12.14 9.23 -10.75
N VAL A 137 11.45 9.69 -11.79
CA VAL A 137 10.00 9.97 -11.81
C VAL A 137 9.27 8.85 -12.56
N PHE A 138 8.98 7.72 -11.91
CA PHE A 138 8.01 6.72 -12.41
C PHE A 138 7.47 5.88 -11.25
N THR A 139 6.15 5.65 -11.22
CA THR A 139 5.36 4.79 -10.31
C THR A 139 6.13 4.32 -9.08
N VAL A 140 6.24 5.22 -8.10
CA VAL A 140 7.11 5.02 -6.95
C VAL A 140 6.30 4.46 -5.78
N PHE A 141 6.62 3.23 -5.36
CA PHE A 141 6.42 2.82 -3.98
C PHE A 141 7.65 3.33 -3.22
N THR A 142 7.55 4.53 -2.66
CA THR A 142 8.58 5.05 -1.74
C THR A 142 8.15 4.71 -0.33
N PHE A 143 8.98 3.96 0.38
CA PHE A 143 8.93 4.02 1.82
C PHE A 143 9.85 5.17 2.25
N TYR A 144 9.27 6.29 2.68
CA TYR A 144 10.03 7.32 3.38
C TYR A 144 10.28 6.80 4.79
N VAL A 145 11.39 6.09 5.01
CA VAL A 145 12.00 5.99 6.34
C VAL A 145 12.72 7.31 6.60
N GLY A 146 11.92 8.37 6.75
CA GLY A 146 12.39 9.62 7.32
C GLY A 146 12.33 9.45 8.82
N TYR A 147 13.48 9.53 9.48
CA TYR A 147 13.58 9.81 10.91
C TYR A 147 12.57 10.92 11.28
N ALA A 148 11.43 10.50 11.82
CA ALA A 148 10.40 11.36 12.39
C ALA A 148 9.91 10.65 13.65
N PHE A 149 10.75 10.77 14.69
CA PHE A 149 10.42 10.55 16.09
C PHE A 149 9.58 9.31 16.42
N ASP A 150 10.26 8.16 16.59
CA ASP A 150 9.79 7.18 17.56
C ASP A 150 10.02 7.77 18.97
N LYS A 151 9.07 8.59 19.41
CA LYS A 151 8.87 8.90 20.83
C LYS A 151 7.49 8.37 21.21
N ARG A 152 7.39 7.08 21.49
CA ARG A 152 6.46 6.64 22.54
C ARG A 152 7.04 7.10 23.88
N LEU A 153 6.42 8.13 24.45
CA LEU A 153 6.42 8.34 25.89
C LEU A 153 5.71 7.15 26.54
N SER A 154 6.46 6.33 27.28
CA SER A 154 6.07 5.72 28.55
C SER A 154 7.32 5.27 29.27
#